data_AF-A0A967Z4P8-F1
#
_entry.id   AF-A0A967Z4P8-F1
#
_cell.length_a   1.000
_cell.length_b   1.000
_cell.length_c   1.000
_cell.angle_alpha   90.00
_cell.angle_beta   90.00
_cell.angle_gamma   90.00
#
_symmetry.space_group_name_H-M   'P 1'
#
loop_
_entity.id
_entity.type
_entity.pdbx_description
1 polymer ?
#
loop_
_entity_poly.entity_id
_entity_poly.type
_entity_poly.pdbx_seq_one_letter_code
_entity_poly.pdbx_strand_id
1 'polypeptide(L)' 'WQVIVEGATYRARPLLMTVASDVIGLLPIMWGAGTGSETMQRIAAPMVGGVITATLVTLFVIPVLFALVHGR' A
#
# COMPACT_ATOMS: atom_id res chain seq x y z
N TRP A 1 -2.36 24.74 -4.71
CA TRP A 1 -2.58 23.47 -5.44
C TRP A 1 -1.29 22.82 -5.91
N GLN A 2 -0.39 23.49 -6.62
CA GLN A 2 0.89 22.89 -7.10
C GLN A 2 1.75 22.28 -5.97
N VAL A 3 1.96 23.00 -4.86
CA VAL A 3 2.74 22.49 -3.71
C VAL A 3 2.10 21.27 -3.03
N ILE A 4 0.76 21.18 -3.05
CA ILE A 4 0.01 20.06 -2.45
C ILE A 4 0.14 18.81 -3.33
N VAL A 5 0.01 18.97 -4.64
CA VAL A 5 0.18 17.87 -5.61
C VAL A 5 1.64 17.40 -5.62
N GLU A 6 2.60 18.33 -5.61
CA GLU A 6 4.02 18.03 -5.56
C GLU A 6 4.40 17.31 -4.25
N GLY A 7 3.96 17.83 -3.09
CA GLY A 7 4.16 17.19 -1.79
C GLY A 7 3.46 15.82 -1.66
N ALA A 8 2.26 15.67 -2.24
CA ALA A 8 1.56 14.38 -2.31
C ALA A 8 2.32 13.38 -3.19
N THR A 9 2.89 13.83 -4.31
CA THR A 9 3.68 13.00 -5.23
C THR A 9 4.99 12.53 -4.57
N TYR A 10 5.64 13.39 -3.78
CA TYR A 10 6.84 13.04 -3.02
C TYR A 10 6.61 11.93 -1.98
N ARG A 11 5.39 11.78 -1.44
CA ARG A 11 5.03 10.68 -0.51
C ARG A 11 4.42 9.47 -1.21
N ALA A 12 3.70 9.68 -2.31
CA ALA A 12 3.13 8.60 -3.11
C ALA A 12 4.21 7.72 -3.73
N ARG A 13 5.34 8.30 -4.17
CA ARG A 13 6.41 7.56 -4.85
C ARG A 13 7.09 6.53 -3.93
N PRO A 14 7.49 6.86 -2.68
CA PRO A 14 7.96 5.87 -1.71
C PRO A 14 6.91 4.83 -1.32
N LEU A 15 5.63 5.23 -1.16
CA LEU A 15 4.56 4.31 -0.78
C LEU A 15 4.31 3.25 -1.85
N LEU A 16 4.28 3.65 -3.12
CA LEU A 16 4.13 2.72 -4.24
C LEU A 16 5.34 1.78 -4.36
N MET A 17 6.55 2.22 -3.97
CA MET A 17 7.73 1.38 -3.99
C MET A 17 7.64 0.21 -3.00
N THR A 18 7.17 0.47 -1.77
CA THR A 18 6.96 -0.58 -0.77
C THR A 18 5.83 -1.53 -1.19
N VAL A 19 4.69 -1.00 -1.65
CA VAL A 19 3.57 -1.83 -2.12
C VAL A 19 4.01 -2.74 -3.26
N ALA A 20 4.76 -2.21 -4.22
CA ALA A 20 5.29 -3.00 -5.33
C ALA A 20 6.24 -4.10 -4.82
N SER A 21 7.13 -3.77 -3.88
CA SER A 21 8.07 -4.73 -3.33
C SER A 21 7.38 -5.84 -2.52
N ASP A 22 6.33 -5.51 -1.76
CA ASP A 22 5.52 -6.48 -1.02
C ASP A 22 4.77 -7.41 -1.97
N VAL A 23 4.09 -6.86 -2.99
CA VAL A 23 3.35 -7.67 -3.96
C VAL A 23 4.30 -8.61 -4.70
N ILE A 24 5.47 -8.14 -5.13
CA ILE A 24 6.48 -8.95 -5.83
C ILE A 24 7.06 -10.02 -4.89
N GLY A 25 7.36 -9.66 -3.63
CA GLY A 25 7.94 -10.58 -2.65
C GLY A 25 6.98 -11.68 -2.18
N LEU A 26 5.68 -11.36 -2.09
CA LEU A 26 4.64 -12.30 -1.67
C LEU A 26 4.07 -13.12 -2.84
N LEU A 27 4.24 -12.65 -4.08
CA LEU A 27 3.81 -13.34 -5.30
C LEU A 27 4.21 -14.83 -5.36
N PRO A 28 5.48 -15.21 -5.16
CA PRO A 28 5.89 -16.62 -5.24
C PRO A 28 5.34 -17.46 -4.09
N ILE A 29 5.08 -16.85 -2.93
CA ILE A 29 4.48 -17.55 -1.76
C ILE A 29 3.04 -17.95 -2.07
N MET A 30 2.31 -17.10 -2.82
CA MET A 30 0.94 -17.39 -3.25
C MET A 30 0.87 -18.50 -4.31
N TRP A 31 1.91 -18.66 -5.15
CA TRP A 31 1.95 -19.69 -6.18
C TRP A 31 2.63 -21.00 -5.75
N GLY A 32 3.41 -20.99 -4.68
CA GLY A 32 4.08 -22.19 -4.17
C GLY A 32 3.07 -23.23 -3.68
N ALA A 33 3.10 -24.43 -4.27
CA ALA A 33 2.34 -25.60 -3.84
C ALA A 33 3.32 -26.62 -3.24
N GLY A 34 3.39 -26.70 -1.91
CA GLY A 34 4.26 -27.60 -1.18
C GLY A 34 3.85 -27.70 0.29
N THR A 35 4.37 -28.69 1.02
CA THR A 35 4.10 -28.84 2.47
C THR A 35 4.46 -27.56 3.23
N GLY A 36 3.47 -26.98 3.92
CA GLY A 36 3.61 -25.72 4.65
C GLY A 36 3.26 -24.45 3.85
N SER A 37 3.01 -24.55 2.53
CA SER A 37 2.61 -23.37 1.74
C SER A 37 1.22 -22.86 2.11
N GLU A 38 0.31 -23.74 2.52
CA GLU A 38 -1.03 -23.35 2.99
C GLU A 38 -0.95 -22.41 4.20
N THR A 39 -0.04 -22.67 5.14
CA THR A 39 0.19 -21.81 6.31
C THR A 39 0.79 -20.46 5.89
N MET A 40 1.76 -20.48 4.98
CA MET A 40 2.38 -19.24 4.50
C MET A 40 1.40 -18.39 3.68
N GLN A 41 0.55 -19.00 2.85
CA GLN A 41 -0.49 -18.31 2.09
C GLN A 41 -1.54 -17.65 3.00
N ARG A 42 -1.93 -18.32 4.09
CA ARG A 42 -2.86 -17.75 5.09
C ARG A 42 -2.30 -16.51 5.78
N ILE A 43 -0.98 -16.34 5.84
CA ILE A 43 -0.31 -15.14 6.38
C ILE A 43 -0.14 -14.08 5.27
N ALA A 44 0.33 -14.50 4.10
CA ALA A 44 0.64 -13.59 2.98
C ALA A 44 -0.62 -12.96 2.37
N ALA A 45 -1.71 -13.71 2.22
CA ALA A 45 -2.95 -13.22 1.61
C ALA A 45 -3.56 -12.00 2.32
N PRO A 46 -3.76 -12.00 3.66
CA PRO A 46 -4.23 -10.80 4.36
C PRO A 46 -3.19 -9.68 4.37
N MET A 47 -1.89 -9.98 4.30
CA MET A 47 -0.83 -8.97 4.20
C MET A 47 -0.95 -8.16 2.91
N VAL A 48 -1.08 -8.83 1.76
CA VAL A 48 -1.28 -8.16 0.45
C VAL A 48 -2.56 -7.32 0.47
N GLY A 49 -3.68 -7.90 0.94
CA GLY A 49 -4.94 -7.17 1.03
C GLY A 49 -4.88 -5.96 1.96
N GLY A 50 -4.20 -6.10 3.10
CA GLY A 50 -4.01 -5.04 4.08
C GLY A 50 -3.16 -3.89 3.55
N VAL A 51 -2.05 -4.18 2.88
CA VAL A 51 -1.16 -3.18 2.29
C VAL A 51 -1.87 -2.39 1.18
N ILE A 52 -2.62 -3.06 0.30
CA ILE A 52 -3.42 -2.39 -0.74
C ILE A 52 -4.48 -1.48 -0.12
N THR A 53 -5.22 -1.99 0.87
CA THR A 53 -6.28 -1.23 1.53
C THR A 53 -5.71 -0.03 2.29
N ALA A 54 -4.62 -0.23 3.04
CA ALA A 54 -3.92 0.84 3.76
C ALA A 54 -3.36 1.90 2.81
N THR A 55 -2.89 1.50 1.62
CA THR A 55 -2.40 2.42 0.59
C THR A 55 -3.52 3.29 0.06
N LEU A 56 -4.66 2.69 -0.30
CA LEU A 56 -5.85 3.43 -0.74
C LEU A 56 -6.33 4.40 0.34
N VAL A 57 -6.44 3.93 1.58
CA VAL A 57 -6.82 4.76 2.73
C VAL A 57 -5.82 5.90 2.90
N THR A 58 -4.52 5.64 2.86
CA THR A 58 -3.50 6.70 3.02
C THR A 58 -3.57 7.73 1.90
N LEU A 59 -3.73 7.27 0.65
CA LEU A 59 -3.78 8.14 -0.52
C LEU A 59 -5.06 8.98 -0.59
N PHE A 60 -6.16 8.55 0.04
CA PHE A 60 -7.41 9.31 0.12
C PHE A 60 -7.52 10.14 1.42
N VAL A 61 -7.18 9.56 2.57
CA VAL A 61 -7.33 10.19 3.88
C VAL A 61 -6.35 11.35 4.05
N ILE A 62 -5.09 11.22 3.63
CA ILE A 62 -4.12 12.31 3.75
C ILE A 62 -4.53 13.55 2.95
N PRO A 63 -4.90 13.49 1.65
CA PRO A 63 -5.32 14.69 0.93
C PRO A 63 -6.65 15.25 1.45
N VAL A 64 -7.58 14.40 1.91
CA VAL A 64 -8.84 14.87 2.52
C VAL A 64 -8.55 15.64 3.81
N LEU A 65 -7.71 15.10 4.70
CA LEU A 65 -7.30 15.78 5.93
C LEU A 65 -6.52 17.06 5.63
N PHE A 66 -5.61 17.03 4.65
CA PHE A 66 -4.86 18.21 4.25
C PHE A 66 -5.78 19.31 3.71
N ALA A 67 -6.71 18.97 2.83
CA ALA A 67 -7.69 19.92 2.28
C ALA A 67 -8.59 20.51 3.38
N LEU A 68 -8.95 19.73 4.39
CA LEU A 68 -9.81 20.17 5.49
C LEU A 68 -9.07 21.09 6.49
N VAL A 69 -7.78 20.84 6.74
CA VAL A 69 -6.94 21.65 7.64
C VAL A 69 -6.43 22.93 6.95
N HIS A 70 -6.00 22.87 5.69
CA HIS A 70 -5.54 24.04 4.92
C HIS A 70 -6.68 24.83 4.26
N GLY A 71 -7.90 24.28 4.23
CA GLY A 71 -9.10 24.97 3.73
C GLY A 71 -9.70 25.99 4.71
N ARG A 72 -8.98 26.34 5.79
CA ARG A 72 -9.24 27.45 6.70
C ARG A 72 -8.06 28.40 6.69
#